data_AF-A0A4R1X7J5-F1
#
_entry.id   AF-A0A4R1X7J5-F1
#
_cell.length_a   1.000
_cell.length_b   1.000
_cell.length_c   1.000
_cell.angle_alpha   90.00
_cell.angle_beta   90.00
_cell.angle_gamma   90.00
#
_symmetry.space_group_name_H-M   'P 1'
#
loop_
_entity.id
_entity.type
_entity.pdbx_description
1 polymer ?
#
loop_
_entity_poly.entity_id
_entity_poly.type
_entity_poly.pdbx_seq_one_letter_code
_entity_poly.pdbx_strand_id
1 'polypeptide(L)'
;MRELKLDYENTIVHIPDLNVFRIGDKVTADEGADNDRFEGVVIGIELRRVYSSDRLEPCITILHDGCITDEFKPNDLRKVDPPAPQPNLTGIERAARFVEKRRDDYVQEHGSYDYETGFTEFPGEGLEYVGELDEIIEGIRALATTEDSADV
;
A
#
# COMPACT_ATOMS: atom_id res chain seq x y z
N MET A 1 -10.10 -41.00 29.76
CA MET A 1 -10.30 -39.92 28.78
C MET A 1 -10.83 -38.71 29.51
N ARG A 2 -10.14 -37.55 29.45
CA ARG A 2 -10.75 -36.29 29.85
C ARG A 2 -11.67 -35.86 28.72
N GLU A 3 -12.95 -35.67 29.05
CA GLU A 3 -13.92 -35.04 28.14
C GLU A 3 -13.43 -33.61 27.84
N LEU A 4 -13.15 -33.31 26.58
CA LEU A 4 -12.95 -31.93 26.12
C LEU A 4 -14.31 -31.25 26.14
N LYS A 5 -14.59 -30.48 27.20
CA LYS A 5 -15.76 -29.60 27.25
C LYS A 5 -15.40 -28.30 26.53
N LEU A 6 -15.94 -28.12 25.33
CA LEU A 6 -15.99 -26.82 24.67
C LEU A 6 -16.90 -25.92 25.52
N ASP A 7 -16.32 -25.07 26.35
CA ASP A 7 -17.05 -23.98 27.00
C ASP A 7 -17.19 -22.78 26.05
N TYR A 8 -18.05 -21.83 26.40
CA TYR A 8 -18.29 -20.62 25.61
C TYR A 8 -16.99 -19.80 25.41
N GLU A 9 -16.08 -19.85 26.37
CA GLU A 9 -14.75 -19.20 26.33
C GLU A 9 -13.84 -19.82 25.26
N ASN A 10 -13.97 -21.12 24.99
CA ASN A 10 -13.28 -21.85 23.93
C ASN A 10 -13.98 -21.78 22.56
N THR A 11 -15.27 -21.42 22.52
CA THR A 11 -16.07 -21.41 21.28
C THR A 11 -16.03 -20.05 20.58
N ILE A 12 -15.73 -18.98 21.34
CA ILE A 12 -15.53 -17.64 20.83
C ILE A 12 -14.18 -17.18 21.35
N VAL A 13 -13.14 -17.31 20.53
CA VAL A 13 -11.87 -16.63 20.80
C VAL A 13 -12.10 -15.14 20.58
N HIS A 14 -12.71 -14.51 21.58
CA HIS A 14 -12.91 -13.07 21.62
C HIS A 14 -11.59 -12.44 22.07
N ILE A 15 -10.58 -12.45 21.20
CA ILE A 15 -9.35 -11.67 21.37
C ILE A 15 -9.57 -10.41 20.55
N PRO A 16 -10.07 -9.31 21.16
CA PRO A 16 -10.45 -8.10 20.44
C PRO A 16 -9.28 -7.57 19.61
N ASP A 17 -8.07 -7.70 20.17
CA ASP A 17 -6.83 -7.24 19.56
C ASP A 17 -6.47 -8.05 18.30
N LEU A 18 -6.85 -9.32 18.19
CA LEU A 18 -6.61 -10.12 16.99
C LEU A 18 -7.68 -9.86 15.91
N ASN A 19 -8.92 -9.58 16.34
CA ASN A 19 -10.06 -9.31 15.47
C ASN A 19 -9.92 -8.02 14.64
N VAL A 20 -8.94 -7.18 14.97
CA VAL A 20 -8.67 -5.98 14.17
C VAL A 20 -8.04 -6.35 12.83
N PHE A 21 -7.28 -7.46 12.69
CA PHE A 21 -6.56 -7.81 11.46
C PHE A 21 -7.32 -8.83 10.58
N ARG A 22 -7.08 -8.76 9.28
CA ARG A 22 -7.57 -9.71 8.27
C ARG A 22 -6.43 -10.12 7.34
N ILE A 23 -6.55 -11.33 6.77
CA ILE A 23 -5.68 -11.75 5.67
C ILE A 23 -5.79 -10.73 4.53
N GLY A 24 -4.64 -10.28 4.03
CA GLY A 24 -4.53 -9.25 2.99
C GLY A 24 -4.41 -7.82 3.52
N ASP A 25 -4.56 -7.58 4.83
CA ASP A 25 -4.30 -6.26 5.40
C ASP A 25 -2.83 -5.89 5.22
N LYS A 26 -2.58 -4.64 4.78
CA LYS A 26 -1.25 -4.03 4.84
C LYS A 26 -0.98 -3.57 6.26
N VAL A 27 0.19 -3.92 6.77
CA VAL A 27 0.60 -3.61 8.13
C VAL A 27 2.02 -3.10 8.16
N THR A 28 2.32 -2.28 9.16
CA THR A 28 3.67 -1.96 9.58
C THR A 28 3.98 -2.76 10.82
N ALA A 29 5.08 -3.52 10.81
CA ALA A 29 5.66 -4.09 12.02
C ALA A 29 6.59 -3.06 12.65
N ASP A 30 6.41 -2.82 13.95
CA ASP A 30 7.28 -1.91 14.71
C ASP A 30 8.69 -2.49 14.90
N GLU A 31 9.64 -1.60 15.23
CA GLU A 31 10.99 -2.03 15.59
C GLU A 31 10.93 -2.91 16.86
N GLY A 32 11.57 -4.06 16.77
CA GLY A 32 11.61 -5.08 17.83
C GLY A 32 13.03 -5.44 18.20
N ALA A 33 13.20 -6.44 19.07
CA ALA A 33 14.52 -6.95 19.44
C ALA A 33 15.23 -7.63 18.26
N ASP A 34 14.46 -8.22 17.35
CA ASP A 34 14.95 -9.10 16.28
C ASP A 34 14.71 -8.55 14.86
N ASN A 35 14.10 -7.37 14.73
CA ASN A 35 13.74 -6.77 13.45
C ASN A 35 13.70 -5.25 13.50
N ASP A 36 14.14 -4.62 12.40
CA ASP A 36 13.86 -3.21 12.13
C ASP A 36 12.37 -3.03 11.78
N ARG A 37 11.91 -1.78 11.76
CA ARG A 37 10.55 -1.44 11.28
C ARG A 37 10.42 -1.75 9.78
N PHE A 38 9.38 -2.48 9.39
CA PHE A 38 9.10 -2.78 7.97
C PHE A 38 7.59 -2.82 7.68
N GLU A 39 7.24 -2.77 6.39
CA GLU A 39 5.87 -2.94 5.92
C GLU A 39 5.67 -4.32 5.26
N GLY A 40 4.50 -4.91 5.43
CA GLY A 40 4.17 -6.19 4.85
C GLY A 40 2.67 -6.44 4.74
N VAL A 41 2.33 -7.63 4.30
CA VAL A 41 0.93 -8.08 4.15
C VAL A 41 0.68 -9.27 5.06
N VAL A 42 -0.43 -9.22 5.80
CA VAL A 42 -0.88 -10.34 6.64
C VAL A 42 -1.28 -11.51 5.74
N ILE A 43 -0.61 -12.65 5.87
CA ILE A 43 -0.87 -13.88 5.12
C ILE A 43 -1.29 -15.06 6.00
N GLY A 44 -1.18 -14.93 7.33
CA GLY A 44 -1.60 -15.95 8.28
C GLY A 44 -2.04 -15.34 9.61
N ILE A 45 -3.09 -15.89 10.19
CA ILE A 45 -3.58 -15.55 11.54
C ILE A 45 -3.95 -16.85 12.22
N GLU A 46 -3.25 -17.19 13.30
CA GLU A 46 -3.46 -18.43 14.02
C GLU A 46 -3.26 -18.28 15.54
N LEU A 47 -3.74 -19.28 16.28
CA LEU A 47 -3.49 -19.43 17.70
C LEU A 47 -2.50 -20.57 17.90
N ARG A 48 -1.30 -20.24 18.36
CA ARG A 48 -0.27 -21.23 18.68
C ARG A 48 -0.30 -21.57 20.15
N ARG A 49 -0.19 -22.86 20.47
CA ARG A 49 -0.04 -23.33 21.84
C ARG A 49 1.35 -23.00 22.35
N VAL A 50 1.44 -22.36 23.51
CA VAL A 50 2.72 -22.12 24.19
C VAL A 50 3.27 -23.44 24.70
N TYR A 51 4.57 -23.69 24.49
CA TYR A 51 5.21 -24.94 24.87
C TYR A 51 4.98 -25.26 26.35
N SER A 52 4.51 -26.49 26.63
CA SER A 52 4.18 -26.96 27.98
C SER A 52 3.09 -26.15 28.72
N SER A 53 2.21 -25.45 27.99
CA SER A 53 1.07 -24.73 28.55
C SER A 53 -0.23 -25.12 27.86
N ASP A 54 -1.36 -24.98 28.56
CA ASP A 54 -2.70 -25.04 27.95
C ASP A 54 -3.14 -23.68 27.40
N ARG A 55 -2.24 -22.68 27.41
CA ARG A 55 -2.47 -21.35 26.85
C ARG A 55 -2.21 -21.34 25.34
N LEU A 56 -3.14 -20.69 24.63
CA LEU A 56 -2.99 -20.30 23.23
C LEU A 56 -2.58 -18.83 23.17
N GLU A 57 -1.71 -18.50 22.23
CA GLU A 57 -1.33 -17.12 21.94
C GLU A 57 -1.52 -16.79 20.46
N PRO A 58 -1.90 -15.54 20.14
CA PRO A 58 -1.90 -15.05 18.77
C PRO A 58 -0.52 -15.20 18.13
N CYS A 59 -0.54 -15.55 16.85
CA CYS A 59 0.60 -15.55 15.96
C CYS A 59 0.12 -15.07 14.58
N ILE A 60 0.65 -13.93 14.14
CA ILE A 60 0.37 -13.34 12.84
C ILE A 60 1.58 -13.56 11.94
N THR A 61 1.34 -13.99 10.71
CA THR A 61 2.36 -14.23 9.70
C THR A 61 2.29 -13.15 8.63
N ILE A 62 3.44 -12.56 8.31
CA ILE A 62 3.60 -11.44 7.38
C ILE A 62 4.51 -11.84 6.22
N LEU A 63 4.11 -11.46 5.01
CA LEU A 63 4.95 -11.46 3.82
C LEU A 63 5.50 -10.05 3.61
N HIS A 64 6.82 -9.90 3.60
CA HIS A 64 7.54 -8.63 3.36
C HIS A 64 8.84 -8.92 2.60
N ASP A 65 9.21 -8.06 1.64
CA ASP A 65 10.46 -8.17 0.87
C ASP A 65 10.79 -9.58 0.30
N GLY A 66 9.76 -10.36 -0.05
CA GLY A 66 9.90 -11.74 -0.54
C GLY A 66 10.16 -12.80 0.55
N CYS A 67 10.21 -12.39 1.82
CA CYS A 67 10.39 -13.23 3.00
C CYS A 67 9.07 -13.41 3.77
N ILE A 68 8.93 -14.56 4.42
CA ILE A 68 7.81 -14.86 5.32
C ILE A 68 8.35 -14.85 6.75
N THR A 69 7.71 -14.08 7.62
CA THR A 69 8.05 -14.00 9.04
C THR A 69 6.78 -14.17 9.87
N ASP A 70 6.83 -15.03 10.88
CA ASP A 70 5.73 -15.32 11.79
C ASP A 70 6.03 -14.84 13.22
N GLU A 71 5.21 -15.26 14.18
CA GLU A 71 5.33 -14.96 15.62
C GLU A 71 4.92 -13.55 16.07
N PHE A 72 4.47 -12.68 15.14
CA PHE A 72 3.94 -11.37 15.50
C PHE A 72 2.68 -11.45 16.36
N LYS A 73 2.62 -10.62 17.39
CA LYS A 73 1.43 -10.36 18.20
C LYS A 73 0.67 -9.16 17.63
N PRO A 74 -0.63 -9.02 17.93
CA PRO A 74 -1.41 -7.85 17.53
C PRO A 74 -0.77 -6.49 17.85
N ASN A 75 -0.13 -6.38 19.01
CA ASN A 75 0.50 -5.13 19.46
C ASN A 75 1.80 -4.79 18.73
N ASP A 76 2.38 -5.73 17.99
CA ASP A 76 3.60 -5.50 17.20
C ASP A 76 3.27 -4.84 15.86
N LEU A 77 1.98 -4.78 15.49
CA LEU A 77 1.52 -4.40 14.17
C LEU A 77 0.59 -3.20 14.21
N ARG A 78 0.72 -2.33 13.21
CA ARG A 78 -0.23 -1.26 12.93
C ARG A 78 -0.77 -1.42 11.53
N LYS A 79 -2.09 -1.26 11.35
CA LYS A 79 -2.64 -1.21 10.00
C LYS A 79 -2.10 0.01 9.27
N VAL A 80 -1.63 -0.22 8.06
CA VAL A 80 -1.43 0.86 7.10
C VAL A 80 -2.80 1.12 6.51
N ASP A 81 -3.35 2.29 6.81
CA ASP A 81 -4.58 2.72 6.12
C ASP A 81 -4.31 2.63 4.63
N PRO A 82 -5.19 1.97 3.85
CA PRO A 82 -5.05 2.01 2.41
C PRO A 82 -4.98 3.50 2.02
N PRO A 83 -4.06 3.89 1.11
CA PRO A 83 -4.03 5.26 0.62
C PRO A 83 -5.45 5.61 0.20
N ALA A 84 -5.90 6.82 0.58
CA ALA A 84 -7.27 7.28 0.36
C ALA A 84 -7.74 6.81 -1.02
N PRO A 85 -8.93 6.18 -1.11
CA PRO A 85 -9.38 5.59 -2.36
C PRO A 85 -9.18 6.61 -3.46
N GLN A 86 -8.30 6.28 -4.40
CA GLN A 86 -8.09 7.14 -5.55
C GLN A 86 -9.48 7.36 -6.16
N PRO A 87 -9.84 8.59 -6.56
CA PRO A 87 -11.12 8.82 -7.21
C PRO A 87 -11.35 7.73 -8.27
N ASN A 88 -12.60 7.33 -8.49
CA ASN A 88 -12.96 6.38 -9.54
C ASN A 88 -12.71 7.04 -10.90
N LEU A 89 -11.43 7.19 -11.26
CA LEU A 89 -10.95 7.75 -12.50
C LEU A 89 -11.16 6.68 -13.57
N THR A 90 -11.57 7.12 -14.75
CA THR A 90 -11.59 6.24 -15.93
C THR A 90 -10.19 5.68 -16.18
N GLY A 91 -10.09 4.56 -16.91
CA GLY A 91 -8.79 4.01 -17.28
C GLY A 91 -7.89 5.04 -17.99
N ILE A 92 -8.50 5.89 -18.81
CA ILE A 92 -7.86 7.01 -19.51
C ILE A 92 -7.30 8.04 -18.53
N GLU A 93 -8.10 8.47 -17.55
CA GLU A 93 -7.63 9.47 -16.58
C GLU A 93 -6.56 8.89 -15.62
N ARG A 94 -6.59 7.58 -15.35
CA ARG A 94 -5.48 6.90 -14.64
C ARG A 94 -4.19 6.90 -15.44
N ALA A 95 -4.28 6.67 -16.76
CA ALA A 95 -3.12 6.70 -17.64
C ALA A 95 -2.53 8.12 -17.75
N ALA A 96 -3.37 9.15 -17.88
CA ALA A 96 -2.93 10.54 -17.88
C ALA A 96 -2.20 10.91 -16.58
N ARG A 97 -2.78 10.57 -15.42
CA ARG A 97 -2.14 10.82 -14.11
C ARG A 97 -0.82 10.10 -13.90
N PHE A 98 -0.65 8.93 -14.49
CA PHE A 98 0.62 8.21 -14.42
C PHE A 98 1.74 9.01 -15.12
N VAL A 99 1.44 9.62 -16.27
CA VAL A 99 2.38 10.47 -17.01
C VAL A 99 2.57 11.82 -16.32
N GLU A 100 1.50 12.44 -15.79
CA GLU A 100 1.59 13.66 -14.97
C GLU A 100 2.54 13.47 -13.80
N LYS A 101 2.41 12.37 -13.05
CA LYS A 101 3.31 12.08 -11.94
C LYS A 101 4.76 12.01 -12.41
N ARG A 102 5.03 11.36 -13.55
CA ARG A 102 6.37 11.27 -14.13
C ARG A 102 6.94 12.63 -14.50
N ARG A 103 6.12 13.51 -15.07
CA ARG A 103 6.48 14.91 -15.37
C ARG A 103 6.79 15.67 -14.08
N ASP A 104 5.89 15.61 -13.10
CA ASP A 104 6.03 16.33 -11.83
C ASP A 104 7.27 15.86 -11.05
N ASP A 105 7.53 14.55 -11.01
CA ASP A 105 8.73 13.98 -10.40
C ASP A 105 10.01 14.53 -11.09
N TYR A 106 10.03 14.59 -12.44
CA TYR A 106 11.16 15.15 -13.19
C TYR A 106 11.35 16.65 -12.92
N VAL A 107 10.26 17.41 -12.90
CA VAL A 107 10.30 18.85 -12.59
C VAL A 107 10.82 19.09 -11.18
N GLN A 108 10.41 18.28 -10.22
CA GLN A 108 10.89 18.36 -8.85
C GLN A 108 12.38 18.00 -8.71
N GLU A 109 12.86 16.99 -9.44
CA GLU A 109 14.23 16.50 -9.35
C GLU A 109 15.23 17.39 -10.10
N HIS A 110 14.84 17.94 -11.25
CA HIS A 110 15.74 18.61 -12.18
C HIS A 110 15.40 20.08 -12.45
N GLY A 111 14.22 20.53 -12.03
CA GLY A 111 13.77 21.91 -12.23
C GLY A 111 14.42 22.88 -11.27
N SER A 112 14.94 23.98 -11.81
CA SER A 112 15.41 25.13 -11.04
C SER A 112 14.56 26.34 -11.39
N TYR A 113 13.74 26.81 -10.45
CA TYR A 113 12.89 27.98 -10.68
C TYR A 113 13.72 29.26 -10.67
N ASP A 114 13.72 29.99 -11.79
CA ASP A 114 14.34 31.31 -11.90
C ASP A 114 13.32 32.41 -11.60
N TYR A 115 13.57 33.15 -10.51
CA TYR A 115 12.71 34.25 -10.07
C TYR A 115 12.85 35.52 -10.93
N GLU A 116 13.92 35.66 -11.72
CA GLU A 116 14.12 36.82 -12.59
C GLU A 116 13.27 36.71 -13.87
N THR A 117 13.19 35.51 -14.44
CA THR A 117 12.42 35.25 -15.66
C THR A 117 11.02 34.71 -15.39
N GLY A 118 10.79 34.10 -14.22
CA GLY A 118 9.52 33.49 -13.84
C GLY A 118 9.28 32.12 -14.46
N PHE A 119 10.33 31.46 -14.98
CA PHE A 119 10.26 30.15 -15.61
C PHE A 119 11.09 29.13 -14.83
N THR A 120 10.66 27.87 -14.87
CA THR A 120 11.47 26.75 -14.39
C THR A 120 12.45 26.34 -15.49
N GLU A 121 13.74 26.37 -15.18
CA GLU A 121 14.81 25.90 -16.07
C GLU A 121 15.13 24.44 -15.82
N PHE A 122 15.59 23.75 -16.88
CA PHE A 122 15.97 22.34 -16.84
C PHE A 122 17.35 22.14 -17.49
N PRO A 123 18.12 21.15 -17.04
CA PRO A 123 19.40 20.81 -17.67
C PRO A 123 19.19 20.19 -19.06
N GLY A 124 20.01 20.59 -20.04
CA GLY A 124 20.04 20.00 -21.38
C GLY A 124 18.70 20.11 -22.11
N GLU A 125 18.20 18.99 -22.61
CA GLU A 125 16.91 18.87 -23.33
C GLU A 125 15.71 18.68 -22.37
N GLY A 126 15.89 18.96 -21.07
CA GLY A 126 14.84 18.71 -20.08
C GLY A 126 13.53 19.50 -20.30
N LEU A 127 13.60 20.67 -20.92
CA LEU A 127 12.41 21.43 -21.29
C LEU A 127 11.60 20.74 -22.41
N GLU A 128 12.28 20.18 -23.40
CA GLU A 128 11.65 19.41 -24.48
C GLU A 128 11.02 18.15 -23.92
N TYR A 129 11.73 17.43 -23.05
CA TYR A 129 11.19 16.24 -22.39
C TYR A 129 9.93 16.53 -21.56
N VAL A 130 9.89 17.62 -20.79
CA VAL A 130 8.69 18.02 -20.04
C VAL A 130 7.54 18.34 -21.01
N GLY A 131 7.82 19.04 -22.11
CA GLY A 131 6.85 19.35 -23.16
C GLY A 131 6.27 18.09 -23.83
N GLU A 132 7.10 17.11 -24.15
CA GLU A 132 6.65 15.82 -24.69
C GLU A 132 5.71 15.10 -23.72
N LEU A 133 6.01 15.12 -22.42
CA LEU A 133 5.13 14.52 -21.41
C LEU A 133 3.78 15.24 -21.34
N ASP A 134 3.76 16.58 -21.44
CA ASP A 134 2.53 17.36 -21.52
C ASP A 134 1.69 16.99 -22.75
N GLU A 135 2.32 16.88 -23.93
CA GLU A 135 1.63 16.45 -25.16
C GLU A 135 1.05 15.03 -25.03
N ILE A 136 1.78 14.11 -24.40
CA ILE A 136 1.29 12.75 -24.13
C ILE A 136 0.08 12.78 -23.18
N ILE A 137 0.12 13.59 -22.12
CA ILE A 137 -0.99 13.74 -21.17
C ILE A 137 -2.25 14.24 -21.88
N GLU A 138 -2.11 15.28 -22.71
CA GLU A 138 -3.21 15.81 -23.51
C GLU A 138 -3.74 14.79 -24.52
N GLY A 139 -2.84 14.09 -25.22
CA GLY A 139 -3.18 13.05 -26.18
C GLY A 139 -3.97 11.90 -25.54
N ILE A 140 -3.56 11.44 -24.36
CA ILE A 140 -4.30 10.41 -23.60
C ILE A 140 -5.71 10.91 -23.25
N ARG A 141 -5.84 12.14 -22.74
CA ARG A 141 -7.16 12.69 -22.39
C ARG A 141 -8.06 12.90 -23.61
N ALA A 142 -7.50 13.22 -24.78
CA ALA A 142 -8.24 13.31 -26.03
C ALA A 142 -8.81 11.96 -26.53
N LEU A 143 -8.27 10.83 -26.07
CA LEU A 143 -8.87 9.52 -26.38
C LEU A 143 -10.27 9.38 -25.75
N ALA A 144 -10.51 9.98 -24.58
CA ALA A 144 -11.81 9.93 -23.91
C ALA A 144 -12.91 10.65 -24.70
N THR A 145 -12.56 11.73 -25.42
CA THR A 145 -13.53 12.48 -26.24
C THR A 145 -13.80 11.81 -27.57
N THR A 146 -12.88 10.96 -28.03
CA THR A 146 -13.00 10.23 -29.30
C THR A 146 -13.91 9.01 -29.15
N GLU A 147 -13.84 8.30 -28.02
CA GLU A 147 -14.70 7.13 -27.73
C GLU A 147 -16.20 7.50 -27.68
N ASP A 148 -16.57 8.66 -27.12
CA ASP A 148 -17.97 9.15 -27.09
C ASP A 148 -18.55 9.47 -28.48
N SER A 149 -17.71 9.61 -29.51
CA SER A 149 -18.12 9.99 -30.87
C SER A 149 -18.25 8.81 -31.85
N ALA A 150 -17.88 7.60 -31.43
CA ALA A 150 -17.87 6.41 -32.29
C ALA A 150 -19.15 5.56 -32.21
N ASP A 151 -20.11 5.94 -31.35
CA ASP A 151 -21.38 5.22 -31.08
C ASP A 151 -22.63 5.87 -31.74
N VAL A 152 -22.47 6.58 -32.87
CA VAL A 152 -23.59 7.15 -33.67
C VAL A 152 -23.63 6.59 -35.09
#